data_AF-A0A6G3UCG2-F1
#
_entry.id   AF-A0A6G3UCG2-F1
#
_cell.length_a   1.000
_cell.length_b   1.000
_cell.length_c   1.000
_cell.angle_alpha   90.00
_cell.angle_beta   90.00
_cell.angle_gamma   90.00
#
_symmetry.space_group_name_H-M   'P 1'
#
loop_
_entity.id
_entity.type
_entity.pdbx_description
1 polymer ?
#
loop_
_entity_poly.entity_id
_entity_poly.type
_entity_poly.pdbx_seq_one_letter_code
_entity_poly.pdbx_strand_id
1 'polypeptide(L)' 'MPQGQNRNLEELSTACGETGRYTFLPAATPEPFTGGTGAPVAPGAVL' A
#
# COMPACT_ATOMS: atom_id res chain seq x y z
N MET A 1 11.12 -8.47 10.36
CA MET A 1 10.58 -8.32 8.99
C MET A 1 9.65 -7.11 8.99
N PRO A 2 9.81 -6.14 8.07
CA PRO A 2 8.84 -5.05 7.94
C PRO A 2 7.50 -5.64 7.47
N GLN A 3 6.41 -5.26 8.13
CA GLN A 3 5.07 -5.80 7.87
C GLN A 3 4.16 -4.66 7.40
N GLY A 4 3.49 -4.84 6.26
CA GLY A 4 2.46 -3.90 5.77
C GLY A 4 1.12 -4.17 6.46
N GLN A 5 0.98 -3.70 7.69
CA GLN A 5 -0.25 -3.85 8.49
C GLN A 5 -1.19 -2.65 8.29
N ASN A 6 -2.46 -2.81 8.66
CA ASN A 6 -3.46 -1.73 8.73
C ASN A 6 -3.70 -0.96 7.40
N ARG A 7 -3.54 -1.63 6.26
CA ARG A 7 -3.95 -1.05 4.98
C ARG A 7 -5.46 -1.16 4.83
N ASN A 8 -6.09 -0.05 4.42
CA ASN A 8 -7.43 -0.07 3.85
C ASN A 8 -7.33 -0.58 2.39
N LEU A 9 -8.13 -1.59 2.04
CA LEU A 9 -8.14 -2.17 0.69
C LEU A 9 -9.51 -2.08 0.01
N GLU A 10 -10.49 -1.43 0.64
CA GLU A 10 -11.89 -1.45 0.17
C GLU A 10 -12.02 -0.84 -1.23
N GLU A 11 -11.51 0.37 -1.45
CA GLU A 11 -11.56 1.04 -2.76
C GLU A 11 -10.74 0.30 -3.84
N LEU A 12 -9.53 -0.15 -3.48
CA LEU A 12 -8.67 -0.90 -4.40
C LEU A 12 -9.33 -2.21 -4.82
N SER A 13 -9.96 -2.93 -3.89
CA SER A 13 -10.65 -4.19 -4.20
C SER A 13 -11.80 -3.98 -5.20
N THR A 14 -12.54 -2.88 -5.06
CA THR A 14 -13.62 -2.49 -5.98
C THR A 14 -13.06 -2.20 -7.37
N ALA A 15 -12.02 -1.36 -7.46
CA ALA A 15 -11.40 -0.99 -8.72
C ALA A 15 -10.76 -2.20 -9.45
N CYS A 16 -10.13 -3.13 -8.72
CA CYS A 16 -9.63 -4.39 -9.29
C CYS A 16 -10.77 -5.27 -9.82
N GLY A 17 -11.90 -5.36 -9.09
CA GLY A 17 -13.07 -6.14 -9.50
C GLY A 17 -13.74 -5.60 -10.77
N GLU A 18 -13.82 -4.27 -10.90
CA GLU A 18 -14.41 -3.61 -12.07
C GLU A 18 -13.52 -3.71 -13.31
N THR A 19 -12.19 -3.59 -13.12
CA THR A 19 -11.23 -3.57 -14.25
C THR A 19 -10.69 -4.94 -14.61
N GLY A 20 -10.81 -5.94 -13.74
CA GLY A 20 -10.16 -7.24 -13.87
C GLY A 20 -8.63 -7.19 -13.77
N ARG A 21 -8.06 -6.06 -13.32
CA ARG A 21 -6.61 -5.85 -13.21
C ARG A 21 -6.17 -5.99 -11.76
N TYR A 22 -5.31 -6.96 -11.49
CA TYR A 22 -4.79 -7.23 -10.14
C TYR A 22 -3.29 -6.94 -10.00
N THR A 23 -2.67 -6.45 -11.07
CA THR A 23 -1.29 -5.97 -11.08
C THR A 23 -1.31 -4.45 -11.19
N PHE A 24 -0.67 -3.79 -10.22
CA PHE A 24 -0.63 -2.33 -10.08
C PHE A 24 0.71 -1.91 -9.47
N LEU A 25 1.07 -0.64 -9.63
CA LEU A 25 2.25 -0.06 -8.99
C LEU A 25 1.89 0.41 -7.56
N PRO A 26 2.49 -0.15 -6.49
CA PRO A 26 2.22 0.30 -5.13
C PRO A 26 3.04 1.55 -4.78
N ALA A 27 2.37 2.57 -4.23
CA ALA A 27 3.02 3.68 -3.53
C ALA A 27 3.01 3.37 -2.02
N ALA A 28 4.16 3.07 -1.44
CA ALA A 28 4.25 2.68 -0.02
C ALA A 28 5.59 3.11 0.60
N THR A 29 6.08 4.28 0.21
CA THR A 29 7.34 4.83 0.73
C THR A 29 7.21 5.11 2.23
N PRO A 30 8.07 4.53 3.08
CA PRO A 30 8.09 4.82 4.51
C PRO A 30 8.63 6.22 4.81
N GLU A 31 8.13 6.84 5.87
CA GLU A 31 8.73 8.06 6.43
C GLU A 31 10.20 7.81 6.87
N PRO A 32 11.09 8.81 6.72
CA PRO A 32 12.55 8.62 6.83
C PRO A 32 13.03 8.65 8.28
N PHE A 33 12.63 7.67 9.08
CA PHE A 33 13.07 7.53 10.48
C PHE A 33 14.42 6.82 10.60
N THR A 34 15.45 7.55 11.08
CA THR A 34 16.76 6.96 11.39
C THR A 34 16.66 6.00 12.58
N GLY A 35 17.11 4.75 12.39
CA GLY A 35 17.10 3.72 13.44
C GLY A 35 15.72 3.09 13.75
N GLY A 36 14.70 3.39 12.93
CA GLY A 36 13.36 2.83 13.10
C GLY A 36 13.29 1.33 12.76
N THR A 37 12.48 0.58 13.50
CA THR A 37 12.12 -0.82 13.18
C THR A 37 10.88 -0.93 12.28
N GLY A 38 10.29 0.23 11.94
CA GLY A 38 9.15 0.43 11.05
C GLY A 38 8.88 1.93 10.91
N ALA A 39 8.01 2.29 9.97
CA ALA A 39 7.59 3.68 9.75
C ALA A 39 6.15 3.71 9.22
N PRO A 40 5.36 4.75 9.55
CA PRO A 40 4.11 5.01 8.88
C PRO A 40 4.33 5.19 7.37
N VAL A 41 3.28 4.86 6.62
CA VAL A 41 3.19 5.02 5.17
C VAL A 41 1.84 5.65 4.86
N ALA A 42 1.75 6.40 3.76
CA ALA A 42 0.48 6.75 3.11
C ALA A 42 0.29 5.83 1.90
N PRO A 43 -0.25 4.61 2.08
CA PRO A 43 -0.24 3.60 1.04
C PRO A 43 -1.26 3.93 -0.05
N GLY A 44 -0.87 3.79 -1.31
CA GLY A 44 -1.72 3.91 -2.48
C GLY A 44 -1.37 2.89 -3.57
N ALA A 45 -2.18 2.83 -4.61
CA ALA A 45 -1.97 1.97 -5.77
C ALA A 45 -2.30 2.72 -7.07
N VAL A 46 -1.47 2.52 -8.09
CA VAL A 46 -1.71 3.03 -9.45
C VAL A 46 -2.04 1.83 -10.33
N LEU A 47 -3.30 1.77 -10.79
CA LEU A 47 -3.84 0.71 -11.65
C LEU A 47 -3.41 0.88 -13.10
#